data_AF-A0A8T4Y2C5-F1
#
_entry.id   AF-A0A8T4Y2C5-F1
#
_cell.length_a   1.000
_cell.length_b   1.000
_cell.length_c   1.000
_cell.angle_alpha   90.00
_cell.angle_beta   90.00
_cell.angle_gamma   90.00
#
_symmetry.space_group_name_H-M   'P 1'
#
loop_
_entity.id
_entity.type
_entity.pdbx_description
1 polymer ?
#
loop_
_entity_poly.entity_id
_entity_poly.type
_entity_poly.pdbx_seq_one_letter_code
_entity_poly.pdbx_strand_id
1 'polypeptide(L)' 'MKVKTARDVWSEIEEGLGSIGKIRILRVLISKPEECFTKYVLERATGLRPKDVRKSLEALVKLGWVVENPCDPKTYRIN' A
#
# COMPACT_ATOMS: atom_id res chain seq x y z
N MET A 1 -22.26 5.81 -9.30
CA MET A 1 -20.90 6.25 -8.92
C MET A 1 -20.94 7.75 -8.68
N LYS A 2 -20.48 8.24 -7.52
CA LYS A 2 -20.24 9.69 -7.35
C LYS A 2 -18.98 10.05 -8.14
N VAL A 3 -19.06 11.08 -8.98
CA VAL A 3 -17.88 11.63 -9.68
C VAL A 3 -17.01 12.31 -8.63
N LYS A 4 -15.77 11.85 -8.47
CA LYS A 4 -14.79 12.51 -7.58
C LYS A 4 -14.43 13.87 -8.18
N THR A 5 -14.33 14.89 -7.33
CA THR A 5 -13.83 16.20 -7.78
C THR A 5 -12.31 16.16 -7.91
N ALA A 6 -11.72 17.10 -8.65
CA ALA A 6 -10.26 17.20 -8.78
C ALA A 6 -9.56 17.32 -7.42
N ARG A 7 -10.17 18.01 -6.45
CA ARG A 7 -9.64 18.14 -5.07
C ARG A 7 -9.60 16.79 -4.35
N ASP A 8 -10.63 15.96 -4.53
CA ASP A 8 -10.69 14.63 -3.90
C ASP A 8 -9.58 13.73 -4.47
N VAL A 9 -9.31 13.82 -5.77
CA VAL A 9 -8.21 13.09 -6.42
C VAL A 9 -6.85 13.53 -5.87
N TRP A 10 -6.60 14.84 -5.77
CA TRP A 10 -5.35 15.36 -5.21
C TRP A 10 -5.16 14.97 -3.74
N SER A 11 -6.23 15.01 -2.93
CA SER A 11 -6.16 14.56 -1.53
C SER A 11 -5.80 13.08 -1.41
N GLU A 12 -6.31 12.20 -2.28
CA GLU A 12 -5.94 10.78 -2.29
C GLU A 12 -4.47 10.57 -2.69
N ILE A 13 -3.99 11.36 -3.66
CA ILE A 13 -2.58 11.34 -4.08
C ILE A 13 -1.68 11.79 -2.92
N GLU A 14 -2.00 12.90 -2.26
CA GLU A 14 -1.25 13.41 -1.11
C GLU A 14 -1.30 12.45 0.08
N GLU A 15 -2.44 11.82 0.34
CA GLU A 15 -2.57 10.81 1.38
C GLU A 15 -1.72 9.57 1.05
N GLY A 16 -1.73 9.10 -0.19
CA GLY A 16 -0.96 7.94 -0.64
C GLY A 16 0.55 8.17 -0.70
N LEU A 17 0.97 9.34 -1.20
CA LEU A 17 2.38 9.69 -1.43
C LEU A 17 3.02 10.49 -0.29
N GLY A 18 2.26 11.02 0.66
CA GLY A 18 2.76 11.86 1.75
C GLY A 18 3.64 11.15 2.80
N SER A 19 4.01 9.88 2.58
CA SER A 19 4.86 9.10 3.47
C SER A 19 5.91 8.32 2.70
N ILE A 20 7.18 8.46 3.10
CA ILE A 20 8.28 7.66 2.58
C ILE A 20 8.02 6.14 2.75
N GLY A 21 7.31 5.75 3.80
CA GLY A 21 6.95 4.36 4.04
C GLY A 21 6.00 3.80 3.00
N LYS A 22 4.96 4.58 2.64
CA LYS A 22 4.00 4.21 1.60
C LYS A 22 4.67 4.13 0.24
N ILE A 23 5.51 5.10 -0.10
CA ILE A 23 6.27 5.11 -1.36
C ILE A 23 7.18 3.88 -1.47
N ARG A 24 7.90 3.52 -0.39
CA ARG A 24 8.75 2.32 -0.39
C ARG A 24 7.96 1.03 -0.60
N ILE A 25 6.80 0.89 0.06
CA ILE A 25 5.93 -0.27 -0.12
C ILE A 25 5.41 -0.32 -1.55
N LEU A 26 4.87 0.79 -2.06
CA LEU A 26 4.39 0.89 -3.45
C LEU A 26 5.49 0.53 -4.45
N ARG A 27 6.72 1.01 -4.25
CA ARG A 27 7.86 0.65 -5.10
C ARG A 27 8.09 -0.86 -5.15
N VAL A 28 8.04 -1.56 -4.01
CA VAL A 28 8.22 -3.02 -3.97
C VAL A 28 7.09 -3.73 -4.72
N LEU A 29 5.84 -3.34 -4.46
CA LEU A 29 4.67 -3.96 -5.09
C LEU A 29 4.61 -3.72 -6.61
N ILE A 30 4.90 -2.49 -7.06
CA ILE A 30 4.93 -2.12 -8.48
C ILE A 30 6.07 -2.81 -9.23
N SER A 31 7.19 -3.11 -8.57
CA SER A 31 8.30 -3.81 -9.20
C SER A 31 7.93 -5.24 -9.60
N LYS A 32 6.88 -5.82 -8.98
CA LYS A 32 6.40 -7.18 -9.22
C LYS A 32 4.87 -7.27 -9.07
N PRO A 33 4.10 -6.75 -10.04
CA PRO A 33 2.65 -6.58 -9.89
C PRO A 33 1.87 -7.89 -9.73
N GLU A 34 2.39 -8.99 -10.29
CA GLU A 34 1.78 -10.33 -10.22
C GLU A 34 2.09 -11.07 -8.90
N GLU A 35 3.07 -10.58 -8.12
CA GLU A 35 3.47 -11.22 -6.86
C GLU A 35 2.64 -10.69 -5.68
N CYS A 36 2.32 -11.60 -4.76
CA CYS A 36 1.68 -11.28 -3.49
C CYS A 36 2.73 -11.31 -2.37
N PHE A 37 2.78 -10.27 -1.55
CA PHE A 37 3.78 -10.10 -0.51
C PHE A 37 3.15 -10.17 0.87
N THR A 38 3.71 -10.96 1.79
CA THR A 38 3.34 -10.87 3.20
C THR A 38 3.91 -9.59 3.82
N LYS A 39 3.33 -9.12 4.93
CA LYS A 39 3.88 -7.99 5.70
C LYS A 39 5.36 -8.20 6.07
N TYR A 40 5.76 -9.45 6.35
CA TYR A 40 7.13 -9.81 6.72
C TYR A 40 8.12 -9.65 5.57
N VAL A 41 7.70 -9.95 4.34
CA VAL A 41 8.54 -9.70 3.16
C VAL A 41 8.67 -8.20 2.92
N LEU A 42 7.59 -7.44 3.08
CA LEU A 42 7.61 -5.98 2.93
C LEU A 42 8.47 -5.30 4.00
N GLU A 43 8.43 -5.75 5.24
CA GLU A 43 9.31 -5.29 6.32
C GLU A 43 10.78 -5.44 5.94
N ARG A 44 11.18 -6.63 5.46
CA ARG A 44 12.55 -6.90 5.02
C ARG A 44 12.96 -6.09 3.78
N ALA A 45 12.07 -5.99 2.80
CA ALA A 45 12.35 -5.29 1.54
C ALA A 45 12.42 -3.77 1.69
N THR A 46 11.67 -3.18 2.62
CA THR A 46 11.57 -1.73 2.80
C THR A 46 12.44 -1.18 3.94
N GLY A 47 12.91 -2.07 4.84
CA GLY A 47 13.62 -1.69 6.07
C GLY A 47 12.77 -0.91 7.06
N LEU A 48 11.45 -0.91 6.90
CA LEU A 48 10.51 -0.23 7.78
C LEU A 48 10.24 -1.07 9.03
N ARG A 49 9.94 -0.40 10.14
CA ARG A 49 9.50 -1.11 11.36
C ARG A 49 8.16 -1.80 11.11
N PRO A 50 7.87 -2.95 11.75
CA PRO A 50 6.60 -3.67 11.59
C PRO A 50 5.35 -2.82 11.83
N LYS A 51 5.41 -1.87 12.78
CA LYS A 51 4.31 -0.92 13.04
C LYS A 51 4.08 0.04 11.88
N ASP A 52 5.15 0.50 11.25
CA ASP A 52 5.10 1.47 10.14
C ASP A 52 4.62 0.80 8.84
N VAL A 53 5.00 -0.47 8.62
CA VAL A 53 4.49 -1.29 7.50
C VAL A 53 2.99 -1.51 7.64
N ARG A 54 2.51 -1.95 8.81
CA ARG A 54 1.08 -2.17 9.05
C ARG A 54 0.27 -0.90 8.82
N LYS A 55 0.66 0.22 9.44
CA LYS A 55 -0.02 1.52 9.27
C LYS A 55 -0.05 1.98 7.82
N SER A 56 1.02 1.77 7.07
CA SER A 56 1.10 2.16 5.66
C SER A 56 0.23 1.26 4.78
N LEU A 57 0.23 -0.06 5.02
CA LEU A 57 -0.64 -1.00 4.31
C LEU A 57 -2.12 -0.73 4.56
N GLU A 58 -2.52 -0.48 5.81
CA GLU A 58 -3.90 -0.12 6.16
C GLU A 58 -4.38 1.11 5.38
N ALA A 59 -3.54 2.15 5.29
CA ALA A 59 -3.85 3.36 4.52
C ALA A 59 -3.94 3.07 3.01
N LEU A 60 -2.99 2.32 2.45
CA LEU A 60 -2.95 2.00 1.02
C LEU A 60 -4.11 1.08 0.59
N VAL A 61 -4.51 0.15 1.46
CA VAL A 61 -5.70 -0.70 1.26
C VAL A 61 -6.97 0.14 1.33
N LYS A 62 -7.08 1.05 2.30
CA LYS A 62 -8.22 1.98 2.41
C LYS A 62 -8.35 2.89 1.19
N LEU A 63 -7.24 3.33 0.61
CA LEU A 63 -7.20 4.11 -0.64
C LEU A 63 -7.51 3.25 -1.88
N GLY A 64 -7.53 1.92 -1.75
CA GLY A 64 -7.73 1.00 -2.86
C GLY A 64 -6.54 0.90 -3.81
N TRP A 65 -5.34 1.31 -3.37
CA TRP A 65 -4.11 1.21 -4.17
C TRP A 65 -3.42 -0.15 -3.99
N VAL A 66 -3.74 -0.84 -2.89
CA VAL A 66 -3.21 -2.17 -2.56
C VAL A 66 -4.40 -3.08 -2.22
N VAL A 67 -4.35 -4.31 -2.72
CA VAL A 67 -5.33 -5.35 -2.41
C VAL A 67 -4.78 -6.25 -1.31
N GLU A 68 -5.53 -6.43 -0.23
CA GLU A 68 -5.26 -7.43 0.81
C GLU A 68 -6.00 -8.73 0.46
N ASN A 69 -5.27 -9.84 0.33
CA ASN A 69 -5.84 -11.16 0.12
C ASN A 69 -6.08 -11.86 1.48
N PRO A 70 -7.23 -12.54 1.66
CA PRO A 70 -7.62 -13.15 2.93
C PRO A 70 -6.89 -14.47 3.27
N CYS A 71 -5.69 -14.70 2.73
CA CYS A 71 -4.87 -15.87 3.05
C CYS A 71 -4.31 -15.78 4.48
N ASP A 72 -3.94 -16.92 5.08
CA ASP A 72 -3.15 -16.96 6.31
C ASP A 72 -1.75 -17.52 6.01
N PRO A 73 -0.68 -16.69 6.10
CA PRO A 73 -0.66 -15.27 6.48
C PRO A 73 -1.21 -14.34 5.39
N LYS A 74 -1.75 -13.18 5.80
CA LYS A 74 -2.25 -12.12 4.90
C LYS A 74 -1.20 -11.69 3.89
N THR A 75 -1.61 -11.55 2.63
CA THR A 75 -0.74 -11.07 1.54
C THR A 75 -1.31 -9.82 0.87
N TYR A 76 -0.42 -9.03 0.28
CA TYR A 76 -0.70 -7.72 -0.30
C TYR A 76 -0.12 -7.66 -1.71
N ARG A 77 -0.89 -7.12 -2.65
CA ARG A 77 -0.46 -6.84 -4.02
C ARG A 77 -0.91 -5.45 -4.46
N ILE A 78 -0.31 -4.92 -5.52
CA ILE A 78 -0.82 -3.69 -6.14
C ILE A 78 -2.21 -3.95 -6.75
N ASN A 79 -3.11 -2.95 -6.67
CA ASN A 79 -4.41 -3.01 -7.32
C ASN A 79 -4.30 -2.73 -8.82
#